data_AF-A0A8J5J5Y8-F1
#
_entry.id   AF-A0A8J5J5Y8-F1
#
_cell.length_a   1.000
_cell.length_b   1.000
_cell.length_c   1.000
_cell.angle_alpha   90.00
_cell.angle_beta   90.00
_cell.angle_gamma   90.00
#
_symmetry.space_group_name_H-M   'P 1'
#
loop_
_entity.id
_entity.type
_entity.pdbx_description
1 polymer ?
#
loop_
_entity_poly.entity_id
_entity_poly.type
_entity_poly.pdbx_seq_one_letter_code
_entity_poly.pdbx_strand_id
1 'polypeptide(L)'
;MAFRCVGSPLDEMKRLEKLLERDPESAANLVANGKLLVDFVRDGNLRALQCAAEHLEEGQVLIFYAVRMFREACATRRLDILRFMLLNSFDLQQSYMRDILHNIIENVDSPQSADAVQPLIRFLLDAGVDINWQRKSDLYTALHVACCQNLYPLAYLLVLYGADVNAIAVDDSMPLACANSIGQTTTLTEDDQTQKELLVSFLLDNQARPTWRKQQRRAPTTSDTGSSQPKQRILSFSSSFGIHCSIDDSTDNQGKAGIMFDTSDPTESL
;
A
#
# COMPACT_ATOMS: atom_id res chain seq x y z
N MET A 1 31.15 7.96 -6.92
CA MET A 1 30.30 7.47 -5.81
C MET A 1 29.75 6.09 -6.17
N ALA A 2 30.09 5.06 -5.40
CA ALA A 2 30.02 3.66 -5.83
C ALA A 2 28.60 3.08 -6.05
N PHE A 3 27.56 3.61 -5.37
CA PHE A 3 26.19 3.07 -5.46
C PHE A 3 25.18 4.03 -6.07
N ARG A 4 25.65 5.02 -6.86
CA ARG A 4 24.75 5.95 -7.53
C ARG A 4 23.95 5.20 -8.60
N CYS A 5 22.65 5.04 -8.35
CA CYS A 5 21.70 4.48 -9.30
C CYS A 5 21.41 5.52 -10.38
N VAL A 6 21.96 5.33 -11.60
CA VAL A 6 21.74 6.25 -12.73
C VAL A 6 20.99 5.51 -13.84
N GLY A 7 19.77 5.96 -14.14
CA GLY A 7 18.96 5.43 -15.25
C GLY A 7 17.81 4.55 -14.79
N SER A 8 16.98 4.10 -15.75
CA SER A 8 15.93 3.14 -15.47
C SER A 8 16.49 1.70 -15.45
N PRO A 9 15.88 0.77 -14.69
CA PRO A 9 16.30 -0.63 -14.71
C PRO A 9 16.30 -1.23 -16.12
N LEU A 10 15.38 -0.76 -16.99
CA LEU A 10 15.30 -1.19 -18.38
C LEU A 10 16.50 -0.72 -19.21
N ASP A 11 17.02 0.48 -18.95
CA ASP A 11 18.18 1.01 -19.65
C ASP A 11 19.45 0.26 -19.23
N GLU A 12 19.57 -0.11 -17.95
CA GLU A 12 20.64 -0.96 -17.47
C GLU A 12 20.61 -2.36 -18.06
N MET A 13 19.43 -2.97 -18.19
CA MET A 13 19.28 -4.28 -18.84
C MET A 13 19.74 -4.21 -20.31
N LYS A 14 19.30 -3.19 -21.06
CA LYS A 14 19.76 -2.98 -22.44
C LYS A 14 21.26 -2.74 -22.53
N ARG A 15 21.85 -2.05 -21.55
CA ARG A 15 23.30 -1.86 -21.47
C ARG A 15 24.01 -3.18 -21.23
N LEU A 16 23.50 -4.02 -20.32
CA LEU A 16 24.05 -5.34 -20.04
C LEU A 16 23.94 -6.26 -21.25
N GLU A 17 22.82 -6.26 -21.98
CA GLU A 17 22.63 -7.00 -23.22
C GLU A 17 23.66 -6.60 -24.29
N LYS A 18 23.84 -5.29 -24.51
CA LYS A 18 24.87 -4.77 -25.43
C LYS A 18 26.29 -5.13 -25.02
N LEU A 19 26.56 -5.21 -23.72
CA LEU A 19 27.86 -5.65 -23.22
C LEU A 19 28.06 -7.15 -23.44
N LEU A 20 27.01 -7.94 -23.26
CA LEU A 20 27.03 -9.39 -23.48
C LEU A 20 27.26 -9.74 -24.96
N GLU A 21 26.74 -8.94 -25.89
CA GLU A 21 26.99 -9.09 -27.34
C GLU A 21 28.43 -8.73 -27.73
N ARG A 22 29.05 -7.78 -27.04
CA ARG A 22 30.42 -7.33 -27.33
C ARG A 22 31.46 -8.23 -26.67
N ASP A 23 31.36 -8.37 -25.34
CA ASP A 23 32.33 -9.03 -24.48
C ASP A 23 31.61 -9.83 -23.38
N PRO A 24 31.34 -11.13 -23.60
CA PRO A 24 30.58 -11.94 -22.65
C PRO A 24 31.30 -12.13 -21.30
N GLU A 25 32.64 -12.17 -21.30
CA GLU A 25 33.44 -12.34 -20.07
C GLU A 25 33.29 -11.14 -19.13
N SER A 26 33.36 -9.92 -19.67
CA SER A 26 33.19 -8.68 -18.91
C SER A 26 31.79 -8.58 -18.31
N ALA A 27 30.75 -8.96 -19.07
CA ALA A 27 29.38 -9.01 -18.58
C ALA A 27 29.20 -10.05 -17.45
N ALA A 28 29.83 -11.23 -17.59
CA ALA A 28 29.81 -12.26 -16.55
C ALA A 28 30.52 -11.79 -15.27
N ASN A 29 31.67 -11.12 -15.39
CA ASN A 29 32.41 -10.57 -14.25
C ASN A 29 31.59 -9.50 -13.51
N LEU A 30 30.86 -8.63 -14.22
CA LEU A 30 29.98 -7.63 -13.63
C LEU A 30 28.89 -8.28 -12.76
N VAL A 31 28.23 -9.30 -13.31
CA VAL A 31 27.18 -10.07 -12.63
C VAL A 31 27.75 -10.85 -11.43
N ALA A 32 28.93 -11.44 -11.57
CA ALA A 32 29.62 -12.13 -10.49
C ALA A 32 29.98 -11.18 -9.34
N ASN A 33 30.56 -10.01 -9.66
CA ASN A 33 30.87 -8.96 -8.69
C ASN A 33 29.62 -8.50 -7.94
N GLY A 34 28.52 -8.26 -8.66
CA GLY A 34 27.23 -7.89 -8.05
C GLY A 34 26.71 -8.96 -7.07
N LYS A 35 26.86 -10.25 -7.40
CA LYS A 35 26.50 -11.36 -6.49
C LYS A 35 27.41 -11.40 -5.26
N LEU A 36 28.72 -11.27 -5.44
CA LEU A 36 29.69 -11.25 -4.34
C LEU A 36 29.41 -10.13 -3.34
N LEU A 37 29.02 -8.94 -3.82
CA LEU A 37 28.64 -7.85 -2.94
C LEU A 37 27.40 -8.18 -2.09
N VAL A 38 26.40 -8.85 -2.68
CA VAL A 38 25.23 -9.33 -1.92
C VAL A 38 25.63 -10.35 -0.87
N ASP A 39 26.55 -11.27 -1.18
CA ASP A 39 27.03 -12.27 -0.24
C ASP A 39 27.80 -11.61 0.92
N PHE A 40 28.64 -10.60 0.66
CA PHE A 40 29.30 -9.83 1.73
C PHE A 40 28.30 -9.13 2.66
N VAL A 41 27.18 -8.63 2.13
CA VAL A 41 26.11 -8.03 2.93
C VAL A 41 25.41 -9.09 3.78
N ARG A 42 25.10 -10.25 3.18
CA ARG A 42 24.47 -11.37 3.89
C ARG A 42 25.31 -11.87 5.05
N ASP A 43 26.63 -11.95 4.85
CA ASP A 43 27.58 -12.34 5.88
C ASP A 43 27.81 -11.24 6.93
N GLY A 44 27.39 -10.01 6.65
CA GLY A 44 27.62 -8.85 7.53
C GLY A 44 29.05 -8.31 7.50
N ASN A 45 29.84 -8.68 6.48
CA ASN A 45 31.25 -8.36 6.35
C ASN A 45 31.47 -6.93 5.83
N LEU A 46 31.30 -5.94 6.70
CA LEU A 46 31.45 -4.51 6.36
C LEU A 46 32.84 -4.18 5.77
N ARG A 47 33.91 -4.80 6.30
CA ARG A 47 35.29 -4.54 5.83
C ARG A 47 35.50 -5.00 4.40
N ALA A 48 34.97 -6.17 4.04
CA ALA A 48 35.05 -6.70 2.68
C ALA A 48 34.24 -5.80 1.74
N LEU A 49 33.06 -5.34 2.17
CA LEU A 49 32.23 -4.42 1.41
C LEU A 49 32.92 -3.07 1.18
N GLN A 50 33.61 -2.53 2.18
CA GLN A 50 34.40 -1.30 2.08
C GLN A 50 35.56 -1.46 1.07
N CYS A 51 36.34 -2.53 1.20
CA CYS A 51 37.45 -2.82 0.28
C CYS A 51 36.94 -3.01 -1.16
N ALA A 52 35.82 -3.70 -1.34
CA ALA A 52 35.20 -3.84 -2.66
C ALA A 52 34.76 -2.47 -3.22
N ALA A 53 34.11 -1.64 -2.39
CA ALA A 53 33.63 -0.32 -2.82
C ALA A 53 34.76 0.65 -3.24
N GLU A 54 35.97 0.52 -2.66
CA GLU A 54 37.14 1.32 -3.07
C GLU A 54 37.60 0.99 -4.50
N HIS A 55 37.44 -0.26 -4.93
CA HIS A 55 37.87 -0.74 -6.26
C HIS A 55 36.75 -0.65 -7.30
N LEU A 56 35.52 -0.33 -6.90
CA LEU A 56 34.39 -0.23 -7.82
C LEU A 56 34.30 1.16 -8.45
N GLU A 57 34.40 1.19 -9.78
CA GLU A 57 34.16 2.41 -10.56
C GLU A 57 32.67 2.73 -10.70
N GLU A 58 32.35 4.00 -11.02
CA GLU A 58 30.96 4.45 -11.22
C GLU A 58 30.27 3.66 -12.35
N GLY A 59 29.10 3.09 -12.04
CA GLY A 59 28.31 2.33 -13.01
C GLY A 59 28.69 0.86 -13.18
N GLN A 60 29.55 0.31 -12.31
CA GLN A 60 29.82 -1.13 -12.24
C GLN A 60 28.83 -1.91 -11.35
N VAL A 61 28.01 -1.22 -10.56
CA VAL A 61 26.91 -1.87 -9.81
C VAL A 61 25.60 -1.66 -10.54
N LEU A 62 24.95 -2.76 -10.92
CA LEU A 62 23.59 -2.70 -11.44
C LEU A 62 22.62 -2.31 -10.32
N ILE A 63 21.63 -1.47 -10.63
CA ILE A 63 20.52 -1.09 -9.73
C ILE A 63 19.90 -2.32 -9.09
N PHE A 64 19.70 -3.40 -9.85
CA PHE A 64 19.15 -4.65 -9.33
C PHE A 64 19.95 -5.19 -8.14
N TYR A 65 21.29 -5.23 -8.25
CA TYR A 65 22.15 -5.69 -7.17
C TYR A 65 22.19 -4.68 -6.02
N ALA A 66 22.21 -3.38 -6.31
CA ALA A 66 22.17 -2.33 -5.28
C ALA A 66 20.91 -2.41 -4.42
N VAL A 67 19.74 -2.57 -5.06
CA VAL A 67 18.46 -2.75 -4.36
C VAL A 67 18.44 -4.06 -3.56
N ARG A 68 18.93 -5.15 -4.15
CA ARG A 68 18.99 -6.45 -3.47
C ARG A 68 19.92 -6.40 -2.25
N MET A 69 21.09 -5.79 -2.37
CA MET A 69 22.01 -5.55 -1.25
C MET A 69 21.30 -4.80 -0.12
N PHE A 70 20.58 -3.73 -0.45
CA PHE A 70 19.87 -2.95 0.56
C PHE A 70 18.77 -3.76 1.25
N ARG A 71 17.99 -4.54 0.49
CA ARG A 71 16.96 -5.42 1.06
C ARG A 71 17.55 -6.48 2.00
N GLU A 72 18.66 -7.10 1.62
CA GLU A 72 19.37 -8.08 2.45
C GLU A 72 19.97 -7.42 3.71
N ALA A 73 20.48 -6.18 3.59
CA ALA A 73 20.94 -5.40 4.74
C ALA A 73 19.80 -5.05 5.71
N CYS A 74 18.59 -4.77 5.20
CA CYS A 74 17.39 -4.59 6.02
C CYS A 74 16.98 -5.89 6.73
N ALA A 75 16.97 -7.03 6.02
CA ALA A 75 16.63 -8.34 6.60
C ALA A 75 17.59 -8.75 7.71
N THR A 76 18.89 -8.50 7.52
CA THR A 76 19.94 -8.76 8.53
C THR A 76 20.00 -7.69 9.63
N ARG A 77 19.24 -6.59 9.51
CA ARG A 77 19.18 -5.47 10.46
C ARG A 77 20.55 -4.82 10.74
N ARG A 78 21.46 -4.86 9.78
CA ARG A 78 22.82 -4.31 9.92
C ARG A 78 22.84 -2.83 9.54
N LEU A 79 22.61 -1.96 10.52
CA LEU A 79 22.60 -0.51 10.34
C LEU A 79 23.93 0.04 9.79
N ASP A 80 25.05 -0.57 10.13
CA ASP A 80 26.37 -0.12 9.67
C ASP A 80 26.51 -0.22 8.14
N ILE A 81 25.99 -1.31 7.56
CA ILE A 81 26.00 -1.54 6.11
C ILE A 81 25.03 -0.56 5.44
N LEU A 82 23.85 -0.36 6.02
CA LEU A 82 22.88 0.60 5.49
C LEU A 82 23.44 2.02 5.49
N ARG A 83 24.09 2.46 6.58
CA ARG A 83 24.79 3.74 6.65
C ARG A 83 25.88 3.84 5.60
N PHE A 84 26.67 2.78 5.43
CA PHE A 84 27.71 2.74 4.41
C PHE A 84 27.14 2.88 3.00
N MET A 85 26.01 2.23 2.69
CA MET A 85 25.35 2.37 1.40
C MET A 85 24.84 3.80 1.16
N LEU A 86 24.20 4.43 2.15
CA LEU A 86 23.74 5.82 2.03
C LEU A 86 24.89 6.81 1.87
N LEU A 87 25.99 6.63 2.60
CA LEU A 87 27.20 7.45 2.45
C LEU A 87 27.80 7.36 1.05
N ASN A 88 27.67 6.21 0.39
CA ASN A 88 28.08 5.97 -0.99
C ASN A 88 27.01 6.36 -2.03
N SER A 89 26.15 7.33 -1.67
CA SER A 89 25.08 7.93 -2.50
C SER A 89 24.04 6.96 -3.02
N PHE A 90 23.64 6.00 -2.20
CA PHE A 90 22.47 5.20 -2.48
C PHE A 90 21.18 6.02 -2.29
N ASP A 91 20.30 6.00 -3.29
CA ASP A 91 19.08 6.81 -3.31
C ASP A 91 17.86 5.98 -2.90
N LEU A 92 17.18 6.39 -1.82
CA LEU A 92 15.99 5.73 -1.30
C LEU A 92 14.68 6.26 -1.91
N GLN A 93 14.71 7.39 -2.61
CA GLN A 93 13.51 8.02 -3.17
C GLN A 93 13.00 7.34 -4.45
N GLN A 94 13.78 6.40 -4.97
CA GLN A 94 13.50 5.66 -6.19
C GLN A 94 12.20 4.84 -6.08
N SER A 95 11.44 4.77 -7.18
CA SER A 95 10.13 4.14 -7.18
C SER A 95 10.13 2.66 -6.77
N TYR A 96 11.20 1.91 -7.04
CA TYR A 96 11.32 0.49 -6.69
C TYR A 96 11.66 0.26 -5.20
N MET A 97 11.92 1.34 -4.47
CA MET A 97 12.31 1.31 -3.06
C MET A 97 11.23 1.67 -2.07
N ARG A 98 10.14 2.25 -2.57
CA ARG A 98 9.04 2.74 -1.73
C ARG A 98 8.34 1.63 -0.95
N ASP A 99 8.36 0.39 -1.46
CA ASP A 99 7.74 -0.77 -0.81
C ASP A 99 8.61 -1.40 0.31
N ILE A 100 9.77 -0.83 0.63
CA ILE A 100 10.66 -1.36 1.67
C ILE A 100 9.99 -1.42 3.04
N LEU A 101 9.30 -0.34 3.44
CA LEU A 101 8.67 -0.28 4.76
C LEU A 101 7.64 -1.40 4.93
N HIS A 102 6.81 -1.62 3.90
CA HIS A 102 5.83 -2.71 3.91
C HIS A 102 6.51 -4.06 4.03
N ASN A 103 7.59 -4.32 3.28
CA ASN A 103 8.30 -5.60 3.33
C ASN A 103 8.94 -5.86 4.71
N ILE A 104 9.53 -4.82 5.32
CA ILE A 104 10.14 -4.96 6.65
C ILE A 104 9.08 -5.29 7.70
N ILE A 105 7.94 -4.60 7.68
CA ILE A 105 6.85 -4.84 8.64
C ILE A 105 6.23 -6.21 8.41
N GLU A 106 5.96 -6.59 7.16
CA GLU A 106 5.33 -7.87 6.81
C GLU A 106 6.13 -9.09 7.26
N ASN A 107 7.46 -9.00 7.29
CA ASN A 107 8.34 -10.08 7.77
C ASN A 107 8.45 -10.18 9.31
N VAL A 108 7.70 -9.37 10.07
CA VAL A 108 7.69 -9.41 11.54
C VAL A 108 6.60 -10.38 12.02
N ASP A 109 7.01 -11.58 12.42
CA ASP A 109 6.07 -12.62 12.86
C ASP A 109 5.59 -12.46 14.32
N SER A 110 6.35 -11.74 15.15
CA SER A 110 6.06 -11.62 16.60
C SER A 110 6.29 -10.21 17.17
N PRO A 111 5.54 -9.81 18.22
CA PRO A 111 5.70 -8.49 18.83
C PRO A 111 7.09 -8.27 19.43
N GLN A 112 7.77 -9.33 19.88
CA GLN A 112 9.14 -9.27 20.41
C GLN A 112 10.16 -8.93 19.30
N SER A 113 9.94 -9.44 18.08
CA SER A 113 10.77 -9.09 16.94
C SER A 113 10.54 -7.64 16.48
N ALA A 114 9.36 -7.08 16.73
CA ALA A 114 9.02 -5.70 16.41
C ALA A 114 9.94 -4.70 17.14
N ASP A 115 10.23 -4.92 18.42
CA ASP A 115 11.11 -4.05 19.20
C ASP A 115 12.52 -3.97 18.60
N ALA A 116 13.03 -5.08 18.10
CA ALA A 116 14.34 -5.14 17.47
C ALA A 116 14.36 -4.52 16.06
N VAL A 117 13.19 -4.32 15.42
CA VAL A 117 13.04 -3.66 14.11
C VAL A 117 12.82 -2.15 14.25
N GLN A 118 12.38 -1.65 15.41
CA GLN A 118 12.16 -0.22 15.64
C GLN A 118 13.37 0.66 15.25
N PRO A 119 14.64 0.34 15.61
CA PRO A 119 15.78 1.18 15.25
C PRO A 119 16.02 1.24 13.73
N LEU A 120 15.72 0.14 13.03
CA LEU A 120 15.81 0.07 11.57
C LEU A 120 14.76 0.97 10.91
N ILE A 121 13.51 0.91 11.37
CA ILE A 121 12.45 1.77 10.84
C ILE A 121 12.79 3.24 11.10
N ARG A 122 13.20 3.62 12.32
CA ARG A 122 13.64 4.99 12.61
C ARG A 122 14.72 5.46 11.65
N PHE A 123 15.75 4.64 11.44
CA PHE A 123 16.82 4.96 10.50
C PHE A 123 16.33 5.19 9.07
N LEU A 124 15.38 4.36 8.58
CA LEU A 124 14.81 4.52 7.24
C LEU A 124 13.94 5.78 7.12
N LEU A 125 13.17 6.09 8.16
CA LEU A 125 12.34 7.29 8.20
C LEU A 125 13.20 8.55 8.26
N ASP A 126 14.27 8.55 9.06
CA ASP A 126 15.25 9.63 9.12
C ASP A 126 16.00 9.81 7.78
N ALA A 127 16.14 8.72 7.00
CA ALA A 127 16.70 8.76 5.65
C ALA A 127 15.70 9.27 4.58
N GLY A 128 14.50 9.69 5.00
CA GLY A 128 13.51 10.38 4.16
C GLY A 128 12.53 9.46 3.44
N VAL A 129 12.38 8.20 3.84
CA VAL A 129 11.40 7.30 3.21
C VAL A 129 9.96 7.78 3.44
N ASP A 130 9.16 7.78 2.38
CA ASP A 130 7.75 8.15 2.43
C ASP A 130 6.92 7.19 3.30
N ILE A 131 6.47 7.67 4.46
CA ILE A 131 5.69 6.87 5.44
C ILE A 131 4.30 6.52 4.89
N ASN A 132 3.70 7.46 4.16
CA ASN A 132 2.33 7.36 3.66
C ASN A 132 2.25 6.71 2.27
N TRP A 133 3.33 6.04 1.83
CA TRP A 133 3.33 5.32 0.58
C TRP A 133 2.29 4.19 0.59
N GLN A 134 1.50 4.13 -0.48
CA GLN A 134 0.49 3.09 -0.68
C GLN A 134 1.02 2.02 -1.64
N ARG A 135 0.96 0.76 -1.22
CA ARG A 135 1.33 -0.39 -2.08
C ARG A 135 0.41 -0.43 -3.29
N LYS A 136 0.96 -0.69 -4.48
CA LYS A 136 0.18 -0.66 -5.74
C LYS A 136 -0.90 -1.74 -5.86
N SER A 137 -0.78 -2.85 -5.14
CA SER A 137 -1.76 -3.95 -5.16
C SER A 137 -3.04 -3.58 -4.42
N ASP A 138 -2.89 -3.18 -3.15
CA ASP A 138 -4.01 -3.13 -2.19
C ASP A 138 -4.22 -1.71 -1.63
N LEU A 139 -3.39 -0.75 -2.04
CA LEU A 139 -3.30 0.61 -1.50
C LEU A 139 -3.03 0.68 0.02
N TYR A 140 -2.50 -0.41 0.59
CA TYR A 140 -2.13 -0.45 2.00
C TYR A 140 -0.96 0.47 2.27
N THR A 141 -1.07 1.28 3.33
CA THR A 141 0.06 2.02 3.90
C THR A 141 0.82 1.14 4.90
N ALA A 142 2.03 1.55 5.30
CA ALA A 142 2.79 0.86 6.34
C ALA A 142 1.97 0.67 7.64
N LEU A 143 1.13 1.65 7.98
CA LEU A 143 0.25 1.59 9.14
C LEU A 143 -0.83 0.50 9.02
N HIS A 144 -1.39 0.27 7.83
CA HIS A 144 -2.35 -0.82 7.61
C HIS A 144 -1.72 -2.18 7.92
N VAL A 145 -0.51 -2.43 7.42
CA VAL A 145 0.21 -3.70 7.64
C VAL A 145 0.50 -3.91 9.13
N ALA A 146 0.99 -2.87 9.82
CA ALA A 146 1.25 -2.91 11.26
C ALA A 146 -0.04 -3.18 12.06
N CYS A 147 -1.18 -2.61 11.65
CA CYS A 147 -2.47 -2.86 12.29
C CYS A 147 -2.97 -4.29 12.02
N CYS A 148 -2.83 -4.82 10.81
CA CYS A 148 -3.24 -6.19 10.49
C CYS A 148 -2.47 -7.25 11.30
N GLN A 149 -1.19 -6.99 11.61
CA GLN A 149 -0.33 -7.90 12.37
C GLN A 149 -0.33 -7.64 13.88
N ASN A 150 -1.17 -6.72 14.38
CA ASN A 150 -1.24 -6.34 15.79
C ASN A 150 0.07 -5.78 16.39
N LEU A 151 0.91 -5.15 15.56
CA LEU A 151 2.23 -4.65 15.96
C LEU A 151 2.14 -3.26 16.59
N TYR A 152 1.60 -3.18 17.81
CA TYR A 152 1.44 -1.92 18.56
C TYR A 152 2.71 -1.05 18.58
N PRO A 153 3.93 -1.57 18.88
CA PRO A 153 5.12 -0.73 18.94
C PRO A 153 5.49 -0.09 17.60
N LEU A 154 5.23 -0.77 16.48
CA LEU A 154 5.49 -0.22 15.15
C LEU A 154 4.41 0.77 14.74
N ALA A 155 3.15 0.50 15.03
CA ALA A 155 2.06 1.44 14.79
C ALA A 155 2.27 2.74 15.55
N TYR A 156 2.67 2.66 16.83
CA TYR A 156 3.05 3.82 17.65
C TYR A 156 4.15 4.63 16.99
N LEU A 157 5.22 3.96 16.53
CA LEU A 157 6.35 4.60 15.87
C LEU A 157 5.91 5.31 14.57
N LEU A 158 5.14 4.64 13.72
CA LEU A 158 4.68 5.20 12.45
C LEU A 158 3.81 6.45 12.66
N VAL A 159 2.89 6.42 13.63
CA VAL A 159 2.04 7.58 13.96
C VAL A 159 2.87 8.73 14.52
N LEU A 160 3.87 8.45 15.35
CA LEU A 160 4.78 9.49 15.88
C LEU A 160 5.53 10.23 14.76
N TYR A 161 5.88 9.52 13.69
CA TYR A 161 6.54 10.10 12.51
C TYR A 161 5.55 10.75 11.52
N GLY A 162 4.25 10.77 11.80
CA GLY A 162 3.24 11.46 10.98
C GLY A 162 2.54 10.57 9.95
N ALA A 163 2.43 9.27 10.21
CA ALA A 163 1.60 8.39 9.38
C ALA A 163 0.12 8.83 9.38
N ASP A 164 -0.51 8.79 8.21
CA ASP A 164 -1.94 9.08 8.07
C ASP A 164 -2.77 7.94 8.64
N VAL A 165 -3.41 8.23 9.77
CA VAL A 165 -4.27 7.32 10.53
C VAL A 165 -5.59 7.04 9.79
N ASN A 166 -5.97 7.90 8.84
CA ASN A 166 -7.21 7.81 8.08
C ASN A 166 -6.99 7.44 6.62
N ALA A 167 -5.82 6.90 6.27
CA ALA A 167 -5.54 6.40 4.94
C ALA A 167 -6.58 5.34 4.52
N ILE A 168 -6.99 5.38 3.26
CA ILE A 168 -8.02 4.48 2.71
C ILE A 168 -7.34 3.49 1.78
N ALA A 169 -7.55 2.20 2.04
CA ALA A 169 -7.14 1.10 1.18
C ALA A 169 -8.18 0.78 0.10
N VAL A 170 -7.89 -0.16 -0.81
CA VAL A 170 -8.81 -0.57 -1.90
C VAL A 170 -10.17 -1.06 -1.37
N ASP A 171 -10.18 -1.74 -0.23
CA ASP A 171 -11.39 -2.33 0.36
C ASP A 171 -12.26 -1.34 1.14
N ASP A 172 -12.08 -0.02 0.93
CA ASP A 172 -12.63 1.05 1.78
C ASP A 172 -12.19 0.92 3.26
N SER A 173 -11.21 0.05 3.53
CA SER A 173 -10.71 -0.22 4.88
C SER A 173 -9.76 0.89 5.32
N MET A 174 -9.86 1.22 6.60
CA MET A 174 -8.99 2.18 7.30
C MET A 174 -8.15 1.40 8.33
N PRO A 175 -7.02 1.96 8.81
CA PRO A 175 -6.16 1.29 9.79
C PRO A 175 -6.91 0.81 11.04
N LEU A 176 -7.86 1.61 11.53
CA LEU A 176 -8.72 1.24 12.67
C LEU A 176 -9.65 0.05 12.37
N ALA A 177 -10.16 -0.05 11.14
CA ALA A 177 -10.97 -1.19 10.72
C ALA A 177 -10.14 -2.48 10.69
N CYS A 178 -8.91 -2.41 10.19
CA CYS A 178 -7.95 -3.52 10.19
C CYS A 178 -7.60 -3.97 11.61
N ALA A 179 -7.38 -3.03 12.54
CA ALA A 179 -7.11 -3.36 13.94
C ALA A 179 -8.28 -4.12 14.60
N ASN A 180 -9.52 -3.80 14.23
CA ASN A 180 -10.70 -4.46 14.78
C ASN A 180 -10.91 -5.89 14.23
N SER A 181 -10.51 -6.17 13.00
CA SER A 181 -10.73 -7.46 12.33
C SER A 181 -9.85 -8.62 12.82
N ILE A 182 -8.70 -8.35 13.45
CA ILE A 182 -7.69 -9.35 13.85
C ILE A 182 -8.27 -10.50 14.72
N GLY A 183 -9.31 -10.22 15.52
CA GLY A 183 -9.93 -11.23 16.41
C GLY A 183 -11.07 -12.04 15.79
N GLN A 184 -11.47 -11.74 14.54
CA GLN A 184 -12.58 -12.44 13.88
C GLN A 184 -12.12 -13.72 13.18
N THR A 185 -10.86 -13.75 12.73
CA THR A 185 -10.31 -14.81 11.88
C THR A 185 -9.32 -15.72 12.59
N THR A 186 -8.70 -15.26 13.68
CA THR A 186 -7.59 -15.96 14.37
C THR A 186 -7.84 -15.99 15.88
N THR A 187 -7.62 -17.15 16.51
CA THR A 187 -7.64 -17.29 17.96
C THR A 187 -6.44 -16.56 18.55
N LEU A 188 -6.69 -15.41 19.18
CA LEU A 188 -5.66 -14.57 19.78
C LEU A 188 -5.25 -15.09 21.16
N THR A 189 -3.98 -14.95 21.50
CA THR A 189 -3.53 -15.14 22.89
C THR A 189 -4.02 -13.98 23.76
N GLU A 190 -4.05 -14.15 25.09
CA GLU A 190 -4.44 -13.08 26.01
C GLU A 190 -3.56 -11.83 25.81
N ASP A 191 -2.26 -12.02 25.60
CA ASP A 191 -1.31 -10.94 25.33
C ASP A 191 -1.65 -10.19 24.03
N ASP A 192 -1.93 -10.91 22.93
CA ASP A 192 -2.32 -10.29 21.66
C ASP A 192 -3.62 -9.49 21.78
N GLN A 193 -4.58 -9.99 22.57
CA GLN A 193 -5.84 -9.29 22.82
C GLN A 193 -5.61 -7.96 23.57
N THR A 194 -4.73 -7.94 24.58
CA THR A 194 -4.38 -6.68 25.26
C THR A 194 -3.68 -5.68 24.32
N GLN A 195 -2.78 -6.16 23.45
CA GLN A 195 -2.10 -5.31 22.47
C GLN A 195 -3.08 -4.72 21.45
N LYS A 196 -4.08 -5.50 21.04
CA LYS A 196 -5.15 -5.03 20.15
C LYS A 196 -5.94 -3.90 20.80
N GLU A 197 -6.33 -4.05 22.06
CA GLU A 197 -7.08 -3.04 22.81
C GLU A 197 -6.26 -1.75 22.99
N LEU A 198 -4.97 -1.87 23.27
CA LEU A 198 -4.02 -0.74 23.32
C LEU A 198 -3.87 -0.07 21.96
N LEU A 199 -3.78 -0.84 20.87
CA LEU A 199 -3.70 -0.30 19.52
C LEU A 199 -4.97 0.46 19.14
N VAL A 200 -6.14 -0.11 19.40
CA VAL A 200 -7.43 0.51 19.08
C VAL A 200 -7.62 1.81 19.89
N SER A 201 -7.35 1.79 21.19
CA SER A 201 -7.43 3.00 22.02
C SER A 201 -6.47 4.08 21.54
N PHE A 202 -5.22 3.72 21.23
CA PHE A 202 -4.22 4.65 20.70
C PHE A 202 -4.63 5.27 19.35
N LEU A 203 -5.19 4.49 18.42
CA LEU A 203 -5.67 5.02 17.15
C LEU A 203 -6.84 5.99 17.35
N LEU A 204 -7.77 5.68 18.26
CA LEU A 204 -8.88 6.57 18.60
C LEU A 204 -8.41 7.89 19.21
N ASP A 205 -7.40 7.85 20.09
CA ASP A 205 -6.78 9.05 20.66
C ASP A 205 -6.16 9.95 19.58
N ASN A 206 -5.65 9.36 18.49
CA ASN A 206 -5.10 10.05 17.32
C ASN A 206 -6.16 10.38 16.24
N GLN A 207 -7.44 10.48 16.61
CA GLN A 207 -8.54 10.87 15.72
C GLN A 207 -8.80 9.91 14.55
N ALA A 208 -8.50 8.62 14.72
CA ALA A 208 -8.87 7.59 13.75
C ALA A 208 -10.40 7.51 13.61
N ARG A 209 -10.88 7.46 12.37
CA ARG A 209 -12.31 7.25 12.09
C ARG A 209 -12.59 5.76 11.86
N PRO A 210 -13.74 5.24 12.35
CA PRO A 210 -14.14 3.85 12.09
C PRO A 210 -14.60 3.63 10.64
N THR A 211 -15.08 4.69 9.99
CA THR A 211 -15.57 4.66 8.60
C THR A 211 -15.18 5.94 7.88
N TRP A 212 -14.74 5.83 6.63
CA TRP A 212 -14.42 7.00 5.80
C TRP A 212 -15.67 7.79 5.42
N ARG A 213 -16.80 7.09 5.23
CA ARG A 213 -18.09 7.69 4.87
C ARG A 213 -18.59 8.57 6.02
N LYS A 214 -19.02 9.80 5.70
CA LYS A 214 -19.77 10.64 6.65
C LYS A 214 -20.98 9.86 7.12
N GLN A 215 -21.03 9.50 8.41
CA GLN A 215 -22.27 8.98 8.98
C GLN A 215 -23.36 10.01 8.72
N GLN A 216 -24.41 9.61 7.98
CA GLN A 216 -25.61 10.42 7.92
C GLN A 216 -26.06 10.62 9.36
N ARG A 217 -26.11 11.87 9.79
CA ARG A 217 -26.57 12.29 11.11
C ARG A 217 -27.95 11.65 11.29
N ARG A 218 -28.06 10.55 12.05
CA ARG A 218 -29.36 10.00 12.41
C ARG A 218 -30.08 11.12 13.12
N ALA A 219 -31.17 11.62 12.52
CA ALA A 219 -32.03 12.58 13.17
C ALA A 219 -32.43 11.98 14.52
N PRO A 220 -32.44 12.76 15.62
CA PRO A 220 -32.79 12.25 16.93
C PRO A 220 -34.19 11.65 16.83
N THR A 221 -34.28 10.33 17.02
CA THR A 221 -35.56 9.65 17.23
C THR A 221 -36.07 10.11 18.58
N THR A 222 -36.92 11.13 18.57
CA THR A 222 -37.79 11.44 19.70
C THR A 222 -38.59 10.18 19.99
N SER A 223 -38.30 9.57 21.13
CA SER A 223 -39.13 8.56 21.75
C SER A 223 -40.49 9.18 22.05
N ASP A 224 -41.48 8.91 21.20
CA ASP A 224 -42.87 9.00 21.60
C ASP A 224 -43.62 7.77 21.09
N THR A 225 -44.31 7.17 22.05
CA THR A 225 -45.18 6.00 22.00
C THR A 225 -46.24 6.06 20.90
N GLY A 226 -46.51 4.92 20.25
CA GLY A 226 -47.81 4.67 19.59
C GLY A 226 -47.73 4.08 18.18
N SER A 227 -48.02 2.78 18.09
CA SER A 227 -48.61 2.02 16.98
C SER A 227 -48.61 2.57 15.53
N SER A 228 -48.27 1.65 14.61
CA SER A 228 -48.83 1.48 13.25
C SER A 228 -47.92 1.79 12.05
N GLN A 229 -47.34 0.70 11.54
CA GLN A 229 -46.87 0.38 10.17
C GLN A 229 -45.85 1.30 9.45
N PRO A 230 -44.92 0.69 8.66
CA PRO A 230 -43.91 1.43 7.93
C PRO A 230 -44.54 2.15 6.72
N LYS A 231 -44.67 3.48 6.79
CA LYS A 231 -44.94 4.31 5.61
C LYS A 231 -43.74 4.20 4.66
N GLN A 232 -43.91 3.49 3.56
CA GLN A 232 -42.99 3.57 2.43
C GLN A 232 -42.88 5.04 1.98
N ARG A 233 -41.66 5.58 1.95
CA ARG A 233 -41.38 6.87 1.31
C ARG A 233 -41.41 6.66 -0.21
N ILE A 234 -42.59 6.77 -0.79
CA ILE A 234 -42.70 6.97 -2.24
C ILE A 234 -42.27 8.42 -2.48
N LEU A 235 -41.13 8.60 -3.15
CA LEU A 235 -40.72 9.89 -3.69
C LEU A 235 -41.72 10.25 -4.80
N SER A 236 -42.78 10.99 -4.48
CA SER A 236 -43.68 11.53 -5.48
C SER A 236 -42.98 12.69 -6.19
N PHE A 237 -42.34 12.40 -7.33
CA PHE A 237 -42.06 13.43 -8.32
C PHE A 237 -43.40 13.87 -8.91
N SER A 238 -43.90 15.01 -8.45
CA SER A 238 -44.95 15.77 -9.14
C SER A 238 -44.39 16.25 -10.48
N SER A 239 -44.54 15.44 -11.53
CA SER A 239 -44.45 15.93 -12.90
C SER A 239 -45.85 16.32 -13.35
N SER A 240 -46.09 17.63 -13.41
CA SER A 240 -47.22 18.20 -14.13
C SER A 240 -47.12 17.79 -15.59
N PHE A 241 -47.97 16.88 -16.04
CA PHE A 241 -48.42 16.86 -17.43
C PHE A 241 -49.86 16.34 -17.44
N GLY A 242 -50.78 17.25 -17.76
CA GLY A 242 -52.19 16.94 -17.80
C GLY A 242 -52.50 15.97 -18.93
N ILE A 243 -53.19 14.88 -18.61
CA ILE A 243 -54.10 14.21 -19.52
C ILE A 243 -55.33 13.82 -18.71
N HIS A 244 -56.43 14.45 -19.05
CA HIS A 244 -57.77 14.15 -18.60
C HIS A 244 -58.19 12.83 -19.26
N CYS A 245 -58.27 11.73 -18.51
CA CYS A 245 -58.92 10.51 -18.99
C CYS A 245 -60.13 10.22 -18.11
N SER A 246 -61.29 10.57 -18.67
CA SER A 246 -62.59 10.14 -18.21
C SER A 246 -62.65 8.60 -18.24
N ILE A 247 -63.19 8.05 -17.16
CA ILE A 247 -63.66 6.68 -17.05
C ILE A 247 -64.66 6.42 -18.17
N ASP A 248 -64.45 5.35 -18.94
CA ASP A 248 -65.54 4.55 -19.47
C ASP A 248 -65.12 3.07 -19.52
N ASP A 249 -66.08 2.27 -19.07
CA ASP A 249 -66.05 0.84 -18.84
C ASP A 249 -65.96 0.03 -20.14
N SER A 250 -65.57 -1.24 -19.96
CA SER A 250 -65.93 -2.41 -20.77
C SER A 250 -65.05 -2.83 -21.96
N THR A 251 -64.48 -4.03 -21.75
CA THR A 251 -64.44 -5.19 -22.66
C THR A 251 -63.44 -5.27 -23.82
N ASP A 252 -62.69 -6.37 -23.75
CA ASP A 252 -62.43 -7.32 -24.83
C ASP A 252 -61.25 -7.10 -25.81
N ASN A 253 -60.27 -7.99 -25.60
CA ASN A 253 -59.89 -9.04 -26.55
C ASN A 253 -58.90 -8.69 -27.70
N GLN A 254 -57.76 -9.39 -27.65
CA GLN A 254 -56.91 -9.87 -28.75
C GLN A 254 -56.51 -8.92 -29.90
N GLY A 255 -55.19 -8.82 -30.11
CA GLY A 255 -54.64 -8.90 -31.47
C GLY A 255 -53.59 -7.86 -31.85
N LYS A 256 -52.38 -8.38 -32.07
CA LYS A 256 -51.46 -8.10 -33.20
C LYS A 256 -51.00 -6.67 -33.53
N ALA A 257 -49.70 -6.65 -33.87
CA ALA A 257 -48.97 -5.73 -34.76
C ALA A 257 -48.60 -4.37 -34.16
N GLY A 258 -47.38 -3.86 -34.33
CA GLY A 258 -46.19 -4.34 -35.02
C GLY A 258 -45.08 -3.34 -34.73
N ILE A 259 -43.90 -3.82 -34.35
CA ILE A 259 -42.71 -2.99 -34.20
C ILE A 259 -41.97 -3.10 -35.55
N MET A 260 -42.09 -2.06 -36.36
CA MET A 260 -41.34 -1.92 -37.61
C MET A 260 -40.11 -1.06 -37.33
N PHE A 261 -38.96 -1.67 -37.60
CA PHE A 261 -37.63 -1.09 -37.62
C PHE A 261 -37.56 0.04 -38.66
N ASP A 262 -36.82 1.11 -38.38
CA ASP A 262 -36.06 1.75 -39.46
C ASP A 262 -34.75 2.37 -38.97
N THR A 263 -33.70 1.91 -39.63
CA THR A 263 -32.30 2.31 -39.56
C THR A 263 -32.04 3.51 -40.46
N SER A 264 -31.31 4.52 -39.99
CA SER A 264 -30.34 5.28 -40.82
C SER A 264 -29.68 6.42 -40.05
N ASP A 265 -28.39 6.25 -39.74
CA ASP A 265 -27.39 7.32 -39.88
C ASP A 265 -27.19 7.61 -41.38
N PRO A 266 -26.81 8.83 -41.83
CA PRO A 266 -25.37 9.20 -41.81
C PRO A 266 -25.03 10.73 -41.85
N THR A 267 -23.71 10.99 -41.84
CA THR A 267 -22.95 12.18 -42.34
C THR A 267 -23.01 13.47 -41.50
N GLU A 268 -21.91 13.91 -40.87
CA GLU A 268 -20.66 14.54 -41.38
C GLU A 268 -20.69 16.10 -41.35
N SER A 269 -19.63 16.62 -40.71
CA SER A 269 -18.96 17.92 -40.88
C SER A 269 -19.76 19.24 -40.72
N LEU A 270 -19.41 19.98 -39.66
CA LEU A 270 -18.52 21.15 -39.73
C LEU A 270 -17.93 21.49 -38.35
#